data_AF-A0A6N6JK98-F1
#
_entry.id   AF-A0A6N6JK98-F1
#
_cell.length_a   1.000
_cell.length_b   1.000
_cell.length_c   1.000
_cell.angle_alpha   90.00
_cell.angle_beta   90.00
_cell.angle_gamma   90.00
#
_symmetry.space_group_name_H-M   'P 1'
#
loop_
_entity.id
_entity.type
_entity.pdbx_description
1 polymer ?
#
loop_
_entity_poly.entity_id
_entity_poly.type
_entity_poly.pdbx_seq_one_letter_code
_entity_poly.pdbx_strand_id
1 'polypeptide(L)'
;MNRIATLVAASMLPTFVAAQQAPIAEPASSTETKLQNLLDREEIRQVITNYGLAFDMQDWDLHRSVFTDEIQMDFTASLGGGLQTMAADGWVSAVKPFFGDC
;
A
#
# COMPACT_ATOMS: atom_id res chain seq x y z
N MET A 1 23.72 -58.34 27.07
CA MET A 1 22.24 -58.21 27.03
C MET A 1 21.89 -56.74 26.91
N ASN A 2 20.93 -56.43 26.03
CA ASN A 2 20.25 -55.15 25.72
C ASN A 2 21.13 -53.99 25.16
N ARG A 3 21.11 -53.66 23.86
CA ARG A 3 20.03 -53.09 23.00
C ARG A 3 19.41 -51.80 23.57
N ILE A 4 19.83 -50.64 23.06
CA ILE A 4 19.01 -49.41 23.07
C ILE A 4 18.99 -48.86 21.64
N ALA A 5 17.78 -48.73 21.14
CA ALA A 5 17.41 -48.39 19.78
C ALA A 5 17.38 -46.87 19.54
N THR A 6 17.71 -46.51 18.31
CA THR A 6 17.48 -45.24 17.62
C THR A 6 16.04 -44.74 17.80
N LEU A 7 15.87 -43.47 18.19
CA LEU A 7 14.63 -42.72 17.96
C LEU A 7 14.90 -41.58 16.96
N VAL A 8 14.21 -41.62 15.84
CA VAL A 8 14.10 -40.54 14.86
C VAL A 8 12.99 -39.60 15.34
N ALA A 9 13.30 -38.32 15.52
CA ALA A 9 12.33 -37.29 15.84
C ALA A 9 11.56 -36.89 14.57
N ALA A 10 10.28 -37.27 14.49
CA ALA A 10 9.35 -36.74 13.51
C ALA A 10 8.78 -35.40 14.02
N SER A 11 9.27 -34.29 13.47
CA SER A 11 8.71 -32.96 13.73
C SER A 11 7.45 -32.77 12.87
N MET A 12 6.31 -32.59 13.55
CA MET A 12 5.01 -32.31 12.92
C MET A 12 4.96 -30.87 12.41
N LEU A 13 4.70 -30.70 11.11
CA LEU A 13 4.35 -29.41 10.52
C LEU A 13 2.96 -28.98 11.03
N PRO A 14 2.73 -27.69 11.36
CA PRO A 14 1.40 -27.22 11.72
C PRO A 14 0.50 -27.24 10.48
N THR A 15 -0.63 -27.93 10.60
CA THR A 15 -1.71 -27.93 9.61
C THR A 15 -2.36 -26.54 9.62
N PHE A 16 -2.10 -25.72 8.60
CA PHE A 16 -2.90 -24.53 8.35
C PHE A 16 -4.32 -24.99 7.98
N VAL A 17 -5.25 -24.91 8.93
CA VAL A 17 -6.68 -25.01 8.63
C VAL A 17 -7.06 -23.79 7.82
N ALA A 18 -7.42 -24.00 6.56
CA ALA A 18 -8.11 -23.01 5.76
C ALA A 18 -9.46 -22.72 6.41
N ALA A 19 -9.53 -21.68 7.24
CA ALA A 19 -10.79 -21.05 7.56
C ALA A 19 -11.32 -20.44 6.27
N GLN A 20 -12.12 -21.19 5.52
CA GLN A 20 -13.02 -20.58 4.54
C GLN A 20 -13.92 -19.64 5.33
N GLN A 21 -13.71 -18.32 5.19
CA GLN A 21 -14.71 -17.37 5.66
C GLN A 21 -16.07 -17.78 5.11
N ALA A 22 -17.03 -17.95 6.01
CA ALA A 22 -18.43 -18.07 5.63
C ALA A 22 -18.79 -16.87 4.72
N PRO A 23 -19.62 -17.06 3.68
CA PRO A 23 -20.00 -15.97 2.82
C PRO A 23 -20.70 -14.91 3.67
N ILE A 24 -20.02 -13.78 3.85
CA ILE A 24 -20.64 -12.58 4.38
C ILE A 24 -21.70 -12.23 3.33
N ALA A 25 -22.98 -12.42 3.66
CA ALA A 25 -24.06 -12.02 2.78
C ALA A 25 -23.98 -10.50 2.64
N GLU A 26 -23.34 -10.03 1.57
CA GLU A 26 -23.32 -8.61 1.26
C GLU A 26 -24.78 -8.17 1.09
N PRO A 27 -25.24 -7.12 1.81
CA PRO A 27 -26.53 -6.54 1.52
C PRO A 27 -26.55 -6.17 0.03
N ALA A 28 -27.66 -6.43 -0.66
CA ALA A 28 -27.76 -6.22 -2.10
C ALA A 28 -27.41 -4.76 -2.44
N SER A 29 -26.17 -4.53 -2.85
CA SER A 29 -25.65 -3.23 -3.25
C SER A 29 -26.37 -2.82 -4.53
N SER A 30 -26.95 -1.62 -4.52
CA SER A 30 -27.68 -1.07 -5.65
C SER A 30 -26.78 -0.97 -6.88
N THR A 31 -27.35 -0.98 -8.09
CA THR A 31 -26.56 -0.77 -9.31
C THR A 31 -25.77 0.54 -9.25
N GLU A 32 -26.36 1.59 -8.67
CA GLU A 32 -25.71 2.89 -8.46
C GLU A 32 -24.47 2.75 -7.56
N THR A 33 -24.62 2.07 -6.43
CA THR A 33 -23.50 1.81 -5.51
C THR A 33 -22.39 1.00 -6.19
N LYS A 34 -22.74 0.00 -7.01
CA LYS A 34 -21.76 -0.78 -7.77
C LYS A 34 -21.04 0.08 -8.81
N LEU A 35 -21.77 0.97 -9.49
CA LEU A 35 -21.19 1.90 -10.46
C LEU A 35 -20.23 2.86 -9.77
N GLN A 36 -20.65 3.48 -8.66
CA GLN A 36 -19.80 4.37 -7.87
C GLN A 36 -18.52 3.66 -7.42
N ASN A 37 -18.61 2.43 -6.91
CA ASN A 37 -17.43 1.66 -6.52
C ASN A 37 -16.45 1.42 -7.68
N LEU A 38 -16.95 1.26 -8.91
CA LEU A 38 -16.09 1.10 -10.09
C LEU A 38 -15.42 2.42 -10.47
N LEU A 39 -16.14 3.54 -10.37
CA LEU A 39 -15.61 4.88 -10.61
C LEU A 39 -14.54 5.22 -9.58
N ASP A 40 -14.85 5.07 -8.28
CA ASP A 40 -13.92 5.33 -7.18
C ASP A 40 -12.63 4.50 -7.33
N ARG A 41 -12.76 3.23 -7.72
CA ARG A 41 -11.61 2.36 -7.94
C ARG A 41 -10.73 2.85 -9.09
N GLU A 42 -11.32 3.35 -10.17
CA GLU A 42 -10.56 3.90 -11.29
C GLU A 42 -9.90 5.24 -10.91
N GLU A 43 -10.60 6.10 -10.19
CA GLU A 43 -10.06 7.38 -9.70
C GLU A 43 -8.85 7.15 -8.77
N ILE A 44 -8.95 6.21 -7.82
CA ILE A 44 -7.83 5.82 -6.94
C ILE A 44 -6.66 5.27 -7.77
N ARG A 45 -6.96 4.43 -8.77
CA ARG A 45 -5.92 3.87 -9.65
C ARG A 45 -5.19 4.98 -10.40
N GLN A 46 -5.93 5.96 -10.91
CA GLN A 46 -5.38 7.10 -11.62
C GLN A 46 -4.46 7.93 -10.72
N VAL A 47 -4.84 8.16 -9.44
CA VAL A 47 -3.98 8.84 -8.46
C VAL A 47 -2.63 8.13 -8.29
N ILE A 48 -2.64 6.80 -8.13
CA ILE A 48 -1.40 6.01 -7.96
C ILE A 48 -0.55 6.05 -9.23
N THR A 49 -1.17 5.92 -10.41
CA THR A 49 -0.46 6.00 -11.69
C THR A 49 0.16 7.38 -11.90
N ASN A 50 -0.59 8.45 -11.62
CA ASN A 50 -0.11 9.82 -11.76
C ASN A 50 1.02 10.14 -10.77
N TYR A 51 0.96 9.61 -9.54
CA TYR A 51 2.03 9.75 -8.56
C TYR A 51 3.36 9.21 -9.10
N GLY A 52 3.37 7.98 -9.65
CA GLY A 52 4.60 7.41 -10.24
C GLY A 52 5.04 8.16 -11.50
N LEU A 53 4.09 8.42 -12.40
CA LEU A 53 4.36 9.10 -13.68
C LEU A 53 4.95 10.50 -13.48
N ALA A 54 4.47 11.25 -12.48
CA ALA A 54 4.95 12.59 -12.20
C ALA A 54 6.43 12.62 -11.82
N PHE A 55 6.92 11.62 -11.08
CA PHE A 55 8.35 11.49 -10.79
C PHE A 55 9.15 11.14 -12.03
N ASP A 56 8.69 10.15 -12.81
CA ASP A 56 9.40 9.68 -14.02
C ASP A 56 9.49 10.79 -15.09
N MET A 57 8.47 11.64 -15.20
CA MET A 57 8.42 12.77 -16.13
C MET A 57 8.95 14.08 -15.54
N GLN A 58 9.27 14.12 -14.24
CA GLN A 58 9.55 15.34 -13.48
C GLN A 58 8.48 16.43 -13.64
N ASP A 59 7.21 16.03 -13.74
CA ASP A 59 6.05 16.94 -13.82
C ASP A 59 5.58 17.28 -12.39
N TRP A 60 6.08 18.40 -11.87
CA TRP A 60 5.82 18.82 -10.48
C TRP A 60 4.41 19.35 -10.26
N ASP A 61 3.76 19.86 -11.30
CA ASP A 61 2.37 20.30 -11.22
C ASP A 61 1.45 19.08 -11.14
N LEU A 62 1.73 18.03 -11.93
CA LEU A 62 1.06 16.73 -11.81
C LEU A 62 1.31 16.11 -10.43
N HIS A 63 2.55 16.15 -9.93
CA HIS A 63 2.88 15.63 -8.60
C HIS A 63 2.12 16.35 -7.49
N ARG A 64 1.94 17.68 -7.59
CA ARG A 64 1.12 18.42 -6.63
C ARG A 64 -0.35 18.04 -6.68
N SER A 65 -0.88 17.72 -7.86
CA SER A 65 -2.30 17.45 -8.07
C SER A 65 -2.83 16.21 -7.37
N VAL A 66 -1.97 15.25 -7.01
CA VAL A 66 -2.37 13.98 -6.40
C VAL A 66 -2.52 14.05 -4.86
N PHE A 67 -2.23 15.20 -4.26
CA PHE A 67 -2.29 15.40 -2.81
C PHE A 67 -3.41 16.37 -2.40
N THR A 68 -3.98 16.10 -1.22
CA THR A 68 -4.70 17.11 -0.43
C THR A 68 -3.75 18.19 0.07
N ASP A 69 -4.28 19.33 0.53
CA ASP A 69 -3.44 20.48 0.94
C ASP A 69 -2.52 20.16 2.12
N GLU A 70 -2.99 19.38 3.08
CA GLU A 70 -2.21 18.83 4.18
C GLU A 70 -2.09 17.31 4.00
N ILE A 71 -0.89 16.78 4.24
CA ILE A 71 -0.59 15.35 4.09
C ILE A 71 0.15 14.82 5.31
N GLN A 72 -0.04 13.52 5.55
CA GLN A 72 0.74 12.74 6.50
C GLN A 72 1.57 11.72 5.76
N MET A 73 2.86 11.66 6.08
CA MET A 73 3.82 10.78 5.41
C MET A 73 4.69 10.07 6.43
N ASP A 74 4.91 8.78 6.22
CA ASP A 74 5.78 7.97 7.06
C ASP A 74 6.81 7.27 6.18
N PHE A 75 8.06 7.72 6.31
CA PHE A 75 9.22 7.10 5.66
C PHE A 75 10.10 6.35 6.66
N THR A 76 9.59 5.98 7.83
CA THR A 76 10.36 5.31 8.90
C THR A 76 11.09 4.07 8.39
N ALA A 77 10.46 3.31 7.50
CA ALA A 77 11.03 2.09 6.94
C ALA A 77 12.19 2.33 5.96
N SER A 78 12.26 3.51 5.32
CA SER A 78 13.24 3.81 4.26
C SER A 78 14.26 4.88 4.66
N LEU A 79 13.83 5.96 5.29
CA LEU A 79 14.63 7.13 5.64
C LEU A 79 14.66 7.43 7.15
N GLY A 80 13.87 6.73 7.96
CA GLY A 80 13.65 7.06 9.37
C GLY A 80 12.70 8.26 9.53
N GLY A 81 12.73 8.92 10.69
CA GLY A 81 12.03 10.20 10.91
C GLY A 81 10.59 10.13 11.44
N GLY A 82 9.93 8.97 11.45
CA GLY A 82 8.57 8.86 11.98
C GLY A 82 7.50 9.45 11.05
N LEU A 83 6.24 9.42 11.52
CA LEU A 83 5.11 10.08 10.86
C LEU A 83 5.26 11.60 10.92
N GLN A 84 5.24 12.25 9.76
CA GLN A 84 5.34 13.70 9.61
C GLN A 84 4.06 14.26 8.99
N THR A 85 3.63 15.44 9.45
CA THR A 85 2.52 16.21 8.84
C THR A 85 3.08 17.46 8.19
N MET A 86 2.69 17.76 6.95
CA MET A 86 3.16 18.93 6.21
C MET A 86 2.17 19.38 5.14
N ALA A 87 2.32 20.62 4.66
CA ALA A 87 1.62 21.08 3.47
C ALA A 87 2.19 20.38 2.22
N ALA A 88 1.32 20.00 1.27
CA ALA A 88 1.73 19.32 0.04
C ALA A 88 2.72 20.16 -0.79
N ASP A 89 2.57 21.48 -0.82
CA ASP A 89 3.52 22.37 -1.51
C ASP A 89 4.93 22.29 -0.92
N GLY A 90 5.01 22.15 0.41
CA GLY A 90 6.27 21.94 1.12
C GLY A 90 6.93 20.61 0.74
N TRP A 91 6.13 19.55 0.63
CA TRP A 91 6.60 18.25 0.16
C TRP A 91 7.12 18.29 -1.28
N VAL A 92 6.34 18.85 -2.22
CA VAL A 92 6.72 18.95 -3.64
C VAL A 92 8.02 19.75 -3.79
N SER A 93 8.14 20.86 -3.06
CA SER A 93 9.36 21.69 -3.06
C SER A 93 10.57 20.95 -2.49
N ALA A 94 10.38 20.14 -1.45
CA ALA A 94 11.44 19.37 -0.81
C ALA A 94 11.93 18.19 -1.67
N VAL A 95 11.03 17.52 -2.39
CA VAL A 95 11.36 16.32 -3.17
C VAL A 95 11.98 16.65 -4.53
N LYS A 96 11.57 17.77 -5.15
CA LYS A 96 12.02 18.19 -6.48
C LYS A 96 13.55 18.17 -6.68
N PRO A 97 14.39 18.70 -5.76
CA PRO A 97 15.84 18.66 -5.91
C PRO A 97 16.46 17.25 -5.92
N PHE A 98 15.82 16.25 -5.31
CA PHE A 98 16.34 14.87 -5.30
C PHE A 98 16.26 14.19 -6.67
N PHE A 99 15.35 14.67 -7.53
CA PHE A 99 15.06 14.09 -8.83
C PHE A 99 15.43 15.05 -9.98
N GLY A 100 15.96 16.24 -9.69
CA GLY A 100 15.97 17.39 -10.61
C GLY A 100 17.14 17.56 -11.57
N ASP A 101 18.13 16.67 -11.60
CA ASP A 101 19.38 16.87 -12.39
C ASP A 101 19.74 15.65 -13.28
N CYS A 102 18.77 15.09 -14.01
CA CYS A 102 19.04 14.06 -15.04
C CYS A 102 19.39 14.67 -16.40
#